data_AF-A0A7C9PEE5-F1
#
_entry.id   AF-A0A7C9PEE5-F1
#
_cell.length_a   1.000
_cell.length_b   1.000
_cell.length_c   1.000
_cell.angle_alpha   90.00
_cell.angle_beta   90.00
_cell.angle_gamma   90.00
#
_symmetry.space_group_name_H-M   'P 1'
#
loop_
_entity.id
_entity.type
_entity.pdbx_description
1 polymer ?
#
loop_
_entity_poly.entity_id
_entity_poly.type
_entity_poly.pdbx_seq_one_letter_code
_entity_poly.pdbx_strand_id
1 'polypeptide(L)'
;MPTLRFEGYSDDTFGEVLHTKDDYDNCASGRPIEYLVSDPATGLGIVVTGQHCPGASGSWMIGVANHDPDYSDRDFPRWPMRLEAQNYRNGFQPALVIEAPEGVKLTCLTRDGGDED
;
A
#
# COMPACT_ATOMS: atom_id res chain seq x y z
N MET A 1 -18.68 0.12 -2.12
CA MET A 1 -17.29 -0.36 -2.31
C MET A 1 -16.38 0.84 -2.51
N PRO A 2 -15.49 1.17 -1.55
CA PRO A 2 -14.49 2.21 -1.74
C PRO A 2 -13.39 1.79 -2.72
N THR A 3 -12.96 2.72 -3.56
CA THR A 3 -11.74 2.58 -4.36
C THR A 3 -10.58 3.12 -3.53
N LEU A 4 -9.61 2.27 -3.23
CA LEU A 4 -8.33 2.66 -2.61
C LEU A 4 -7.30 2.88 -3.71
N ARG A 5 -6.50 3.94 -3.60
CA ARG A 5 -5.44 4.25 -4.56
C ARG A 5 -4.14 4.50 -3.83
N PHE A 6 -3.16 3.63 -4.04
CA PHE A 6 -1.83 3.78 -3.47
C PHE A 6 -0.85 4.34 -4.48
N GLU A 7 -0.12 5.38 -4.08
CA GLU A 7 0.85 6.08 -4.91
C GLU A 7 2.08 6.44 -4.08
N GLY A 8 3.22 6.56 -4.74
CA GLY A 8 4.42 7.15 -4.15
C GLY A 8 4.79 8.45 -4.85
N TYR A 9 5.33 9.39 -4.09
CA TYR A 9 5.70 10.73 -4.56
C TYR A 9 7.20 11.00 -4.43
N SER A 10 7.66 12.06 -5.08
CA SER A 10 9.10 12.39 -5.20
C SER A 10 9.71 13.02 -3.95
N ASP A 11 8.90 13.25 -2.92
CA ASP A 11 9.23 13.77 -1.59
C ASP A 11 9.27 12.64 -0.54
N ASP A 12 9.62 11.42 -0.97
CA ASP A 12 9.85 10.26 -0.11
C ASP A 12 8.60 9.70 0.60
N THR A 13 7.40 10.05 0.12
CA THR A 13 6.13 9.55 0.66
C THR A 13 5.50 8.43 -0.17
N PHE A 14 4.78 7.55 0.51
CA PHE A 14 3.88 6.57 -0.08
C PHE A 14 2.67 6.33 0.81
N GLY A 15 1.50 6.19 0.19
CA GLY A 15 0.28 5.85 0.91
C GLY A 15 -0.97 5.86 0.05
N GLU A 16 -2.12 5.77 0.72
CA GLU A 16 -3.43 5.77 0.08
C GLU A 16 -3.93 7.21 -0.07
N VAL A 17 -4.22 7.65 -1.30
CA VAL A 17 -4.45 9.07 -1.61
C VAL A 17 -5.90 9.45 -1.94
N LEU A 18 -6.81 8.47 -2.03
CA LEU A 18 -8.17 8.72 -2.50
C LEU A 18 -9.21 8.63 -1.39
N HIS A 19 -9.26 7.50 -0.68
CA HIS A 19 -10.32 7.19 0.27
C HIS A 19 -10.03 7.66 1.69
N THR A 20 -8.92 7.18 2.29
CA THR A 20 -8.49 7.53 3.64
C THR A 20 -7.50 8.69 3.63
N LYS A 21 -6.77 8.89 2.52
CA LYS A 21 -5.75 9.94 2.38
C LYS A 21 -4.66 9.82 3.44
N ASP A 22 -4.29 8.59 3.77
CA ASP A 22 -3.20 8.29 4.71
C ASP A 22 -1.92 8.11 3.90
N ASP A 23 -1.06 9.12 3.98
CA ASP A 23 0.25 9.16 3.36
C ASP A 23 1.34 9.12 4.44
N TYR A 24 2.45 8.43 4.16
CA TYR A 24 3.56 8.28 5.11
C TYR A 24 4.89 8.68 4.47
N ASP A 25 5.60 9.58 5.13
CA ASP A 25 6.95 10.03 4.79
C ASP A 25 7.98 9.14 5.49
N ASN A 26 8.82 8.48 4.70
CA ASN A 26 9.88 7.61 5.20
C ASN A 26 11.26 8.28 5.19
N CYS A 27 11.30 9.61 5.15
CA CYS A 27 12.47 10.47 5.32
C CYS A 27 13.66 10.05 4.44
N ALA A 28 13.39 9.72 3.16
CA ALA A 28 14.39 9.24 2.20
C ALA A 28 15.17 7.98 2.63
N SER A 29 14.66 7.18 3.58
CA SER A 29 15.42 6.03 4.09
C SER A 29 15.61 4.90 3.06
N GLY A 30 14.82 4.91 1.99
CA GLY A 30 14.79 3.85 0.97
C GLY A 30 14.19 2.52 1.45
N ARG A 31 13.76 2.44 2.72
CA ARG A 31 13.08 1.26 3.26
C ARG A 31 11.67 1.13 2.68
N PRO A 32 11.10 -0.07 2.62
CA PRO A 32 9.70 -0.25 2.27
C PRO A 32 8.76 0.45 3.27
N ILE A 33 7.61 0.91 2.78
CA ILE A 33 6.47 1.40 3.55
C ILE A 33 5.34 0.39 3.37
N GLU A 34 4.76 -0.07 4.47
CA GLU A 34 3.77 -1.14 4.48
C GLU A 34 2.45 -0.66 5.07
N TYR A 35 1.37 -0.98 4.37
CA TYR A 35 0.00 -0.71 4.78
C TYR A 35 -0.82 -2.01 4.83
N LEU A 36 -1.49 -2.26 5.95
CA LEU A 36 -2.49 -3.30 6.05
C LEU A 36 -3.86 -2.74 5.61
N VAL A 37 -4.44 -3.35 4.58
CA VAL A 37 -5.85 -3.19 4.24
C VAL A 37 -6.60 -4.42 4.76
N SER A 38 -7.40 -4.25 5.80
CA SER A 38 -8.16 -5.34 6.43
C SER A 38 -9.66 -5.17 6.23
N ASP A 39 -10.35 -6.29 6.01
CA ASP A 39 -11.81 -6.38 6.01
C ASP A 39 -12.29 -7.00 7.33
N PRO A 40 -12.83 -6.19 8.26
CA PRO A 40 -13.29 -6.69 9.55
C PRO A 40 -14.43 -7.71 9.46
N ALA A 41 -15.21 -7.71 8.36
CA ALA A 41 -16.35 -8.61 8.21
C ALA A 41 -15.92 -10.05 7.90
N THR A 42 -14.79 -10.23 7.21
CA THR A 42 -14.26 -11.54 6.83
C THR A 42 -13.00 -11.93 7.61
N GLY A 43 -12.32 -10.97 8.23
CA GLY A 43 -11.03 -11.15 8.86
C GLY A 43 -9.87 -11.30 7.87
N LEU A 44 -10.14 -11.19 6.56
CA LEU A 44 -9.13 -11.23 5.52
C LEU A 44 -8.48 -9.85 5.31
N GLY A 45 -7.29 -9.84 4.75
CA GLY A 45 -6.61 -8.59 4.44
C GLY A 45 -5.44 -8.80 3.49
N ILE A 46 -4.88 -7.69 3.03
CA ILE A 46 -3.67 -7.63 2.24
C ILE A 46 -2.69 -6.63 2.86
N VAL A 47 -1.41 -6.90 2.69
CA VAL A 47 -0.34 -5.92 2.92
C VAL A 47 0.02 -5.31 1.57
N VAL A 48 -0.11 -3.99 1.47
CA VAL A 48 0.36 -3.20 0.33
C VAL A 48 1.72 -2.62 0.70
N THR A 49 2.73 -2.89 -0.12
CA THR A 49 4.09 -2.43 0.11
C THR A 49 4.49 -1.46 -1.01
N GLY A 50 4.92 -0.27 -0.63
CA GLY A 50 5.57 0.70 -1.52
C GLY A 50 7.04 0.83 -1.17
N GLN A 51 7.91 0.86 -2.17
CA GLN A 51 9.32 1.16 -1.97
C GLN A 51 9.83 2.00 -3.15
N HIS A 52 10.62 3.05 -2.89
CA HIS A 52 11.39 3.68 -3.95
C HIS A 52 12.26 2.60 -4.62
N CYS A 53 12.22 2.50 -5.96
CA CYS A 53 12.85 1.38 -6.66
C CYS A 53 14.33 1.25 -6.24
N PRO A 54 14.77 0.09 -5.70
CA PRO A 54 16.15 -0.10 -5.25
C PRO A 54 17.19 -0.12 -6.38
N GLY A 55 16.74 -0.25 -7.62
CA GLY A 55 17.59 -0.49 -8.79
C GLY A 55 17.58 0.66 -9.79
N ALA A 56 17.36 0.33 -11.06
CA ALA A 56 17.58 1.21 -12.21
C ALA A 56 16.41 2.18 -12.50
N SER A 57 15.63 2.59 -11.50
CA SER A 57 14.51 3.53 -11.69
C SER A 57 14.43 4.55 -10.55
N GLY A 58 14.03 5.78 -10.88
CA GLY A 58 13.63 6.80 -9.90
C GLY A 58 12.13 6.79 -9.59
N SER A 59 11.44 5.69 -9.93
CA SER A 59 10.02 5.49 -9.65
C SER A 59 9.82 4.64 -8.40
N TRP A 60 8.62 4.68 -7.85
CA TRP A 60 8.18 3.72 -6.85
C TRP A 60 7.90 2.34 -7.47
N MET A 61 8.08 1.31 -6.65
CA MET A 61 7.66 -0.06 -6.87
C MET A 61 6.55 -0.38 -5.87
N ILE A 62 5.47 -1.02 -6.34
CA ILE A 62 4.30 -1.34 -5.50
C ILE A 62 3.99 -2.84 -5.61
N GLY A 63 3.81 -3.49 -4.46
CA GLY A 63 3.48 -4.91 -4.35
C GLY A 63 2.34 -5.18 -3.37
N VAL A 64 1.78 -6.40 -3.44
CA VAL A 64 0.69 -6.86 -2.57
C VAL A 64 0.96 -8.29 -2.12
N ALA A 65 0.75 -8.58 -0.82
CA ALA A 65 0.75 -9.92 -0.24
C ALA A 65 -0.52 -10.15 0.60
N ASN A 66 -0.88 -11.40 0.89
CA ASN A 66 -1.93 -11.68 1.87
C ASN A 66 -1.49 -11.25 3.27
N HIS A 67 -2.43 -10.84 4.11
CA HIS A 67 -2.17 -10.67 5.54
C HIS A 67 -2.38 -12.00 6.27
N ASP A 68 -1.28 -12.67 6.58
CA ASP A 68 -1.24 -13.97 7.25
C ASP A 68 -0.22 -13.95 8.41
N PRO A 69 -0.56 -13.31 9.55
CA PRO A 69 0.39 -13.08 10.64
C PRO A 69 0.80 -14.35 11.39
N ASP A 70 0.01 -15.43 11.25
CA ASP A 70 0.23 -16.73 11.90
C ASP A 70 0.72 -17.82 10.95
N TYR A 71 0.99 -17.48 9.68
CA TYR A 71 1.43 -18.41 8.63
C TYR A 71 0.48 -19.62 8.49
N SER A 72 -0.83 -19.34 8.58
CA SER A 72 -1.88 -20.35 8.55
C SER A 72 -2.42 -20.66 7.15
N ASP A 73 -1.78 -20.13 6.11
CA ASP A 73 -2.19 -20.22 4.71
C ASP A 73 -3.57 -19.56 4.47
N ARG A 74 -3.78 -18.38 5.08
CA ARG A 74 -5.04 -17.62 4.91
C ARG A 74 -5.30 -17.28 3.45
N ASP A 75 -6.58 -17.38 3.06
CA ASP A 75 -7.04 -17.05 1.72
C ASP A 75 -6.63 -15.63 1.30
N PHE A 76 -6.13 -15.52 0.07
CA PHE A 76 -5.88 -14.22 -0.55
C PHE A 76 -7.22 -13.55 -0.95
N PRO A 77 -7.51 -12.31 -0.52
CA PRO A 77 -8.73 -11.62 -0.89
C PRO A 77 -8.87 -11.44 -2.41
N ARG A 78 -10.03 -11.82 -2.97
CA ARG A 78 -10.32 -11.69 -4.41
C ARG A 78 -10.80 -10.30 -4.81
N TRP A 79 -10.29 -9.25 -4.17
CA TRP A 79 -10.64 -7.88 -4.48
C TRP A 79 -10.06 -7.50 -5.85
N PRO A 80 -10.80 -6.83 -6.74
CA PRO A 80 -10.24 -6.35 -7.99
C PRO A 80 -9.07 -5.39 -7.73
N MET A 81 -7.91 -5.70 -8.30
CA MET A 81 -6.69 -4.91 -8.20
C MET A 81 -6.09 -4.69 -9.57
N ARG A 82 -5.56 -3.49 -9.81
CA ARG A 82 -4.86 -3.16 -11.06
C ARG A 82 -3.77 -2.13 -10.81
N LEU A 83 -2.74 -2.21 -11.63
CA LEU A 83 -1.72 -1.17 -11.73
C LEU A 83 -2.12 -0.19 -12.83
N GLU A 84 -2.03 1.10 -12.52
CA GLU A 84 -2.22 2.21 -13.46
C GLU A 84 -0.99 3.11 -13.46
N ALA A 85 -0.86 3.96 -14.47
CA ALA A 85 0.05 5.10 -14.36
C ALA A 85 -0.53 6.13 -13.37
N GLN A 86 0.34 6.76 -12.60
CA GLN A 86 -0.04 7.87 -11.73
C GLN A 86 -0.53 9.06 -12.56
N ASN A 87 -1.53 9.80 -12.06
CA ASN A 87 -1.93 11.07 -12.67
C ASN A 87 -1.08 12.24 -12.12
N TYR A 88 0.24 12.09 -12.17
CA TYR A 88 1.21 13.08 -11.70
C TYR A 88 2.34 13.25 -12.73
N ARG A 89 2.70 14.51 -13.02
CA ARG A 89 3.64 14.90 -14.08
C ARG A 89 3.31 14.22 -15.41
N ASN A 90 4.17 13.32 -15.87
CA ASN A 90 4.06 12.56 -17.11
C ASN A 90 3.64 11.10 -16.88
N GLY A 91 3.13 10.75 -15.69
CA GLY A 91 2.69 9.40 -15.35
C GLY A 91 3.81 8.37 -15.26
N PHE A 92 5.02 8.81 -14.88
CA PHE A 92 6.20 7.94 -14.78
C PHE A 92 6.19 6.99 -13.56
N GLN A 93 5.27 7.21 -12.62
CA GLN A 93 5.11 6.43 -11.40
C GLN A 93 3.94 5.44 -11.57
N PRO A 94 4.00 4.24 -10.98
CA PRO A 94 2.84 3.38 -10.88
C PRO A 94 1.89 3.85 -9.77
N ALA A 95 0.63 3.46 -9.90
CA ALA A 95 -0.38 3.53 -8.86
C ALA A 95 -1.09 2.17 -8.75
N LEU A 96 -1.30 1.68 -7.53
CA LEU A 96 -2.12 0.50 -7.28
C LEU A 96 -3.55 0.95 -6.97
N VAL A 97 -4.52 0.43 -7.71
CA VAL A 97 -5.94 0.69 -7.49
C VAL A 97 -6.65 -0.58 -7.05
N ILE A 98 -7.40 -0.50 -5.96
CA ILE A 98 -8.07 -1.62 -5.31
C ILE A 98 -9.55 -1.27 -5.14
N GLU A 99 -10.44 -2.10 -5.66
CA GLU A 99 -11.88 -2.02 -5.35
C GLU A 99 -12.16 -2.85 -4.09
N ALA A 100 -12.14 -2.19 -2.93
CA ALA A 100 -12.24 -2.83 -1.63
C ALA A 100 -13.71 -3.01 -1.17
N PRO A 101 -13.99 -3.99 -0.28
CA PRO A 101 -15.31 -4.11 0.33
C PRO A 101 -15.63 -2.91 1.23
N GLU A 102 -16.91 -2.70 1.54
CA GLU A 102 -17.29 -1.63 2.45
C GLU A 102 -16.82 -1.91 3.88
N GLY A 103 -16.38 -0.86 4.57
CA GLY A 103 -15.93 -0.98 5.97
C GLY A 103 -14.47 -1.42 6.14
N VAL A 104 -13.70 -1.56 5.05
CA VAL A 104 -12.26 -1.81 5.14
C VAL A 104 -11.55 -0.80 6.03
N LYS A 105 -10.51 -1.28 6.70
CA LYS A 105 -9.61 -0.48 7.53
C LYS A 105 -8.23 -0.44 6.91
N LEU A 106 -7.62 0.73 7.00
CA LEU A 106 -6.25 0.96 6.59
C LEU A 106 -5.40 1.23 7.84
N THR A 107 -4.26 0.56 7.94
CA THR A 107 -3.28 0.74 9.01
C THR A 107 -1.89 0.85 8.40
N CYS A 108 -1.13 1.90 8.74
CA CYS A 108 0.26 2.03 8.31
C CYS A 108 1.16 1.22 9.27
N LEU A 109 1.58 0.03 8.84
CA LEU A 109 2.40 -0.87 9.66
C LEU A 109 3.78 -0.29 9.94
N THR A 110 4.35 0.48 9.00
CA THR A 110 5.64 1.13 9.20
C THR A 110 5.59 2.21 10.28
N ARG A 111 4.47 2.95 10.38
CA ARG A 111 4.25 3.94 11.43
C ARG A 111 4.10 3.26 12.80
N ASP A 112 3.34 2.18 12.85
CA ASP A 112 2.99 1.50 14.10
C ASP A 112 4.07 0.52 14.60
N GLY A 113 5.02 0.13 13.74
CA GLY A 113 6.15 -0.74 14.08
C GLY A 113 7.40 -0.01 14.60
N GLY A 114 7.35 1.32 14.76
CA GLY A 114 8.49 2.16 15.14
C GLY A 114 8.95 2.09 16.61
N ASP A 115 8.45 1.14 17.41
CA ASP A 115 8.74 0.99 18.85
C ASP A 115 9.64 -0.23 19.20
N GLU A 116 10.33 -0.83 18.22
CA GLU A 116 11.35 -1.86 18.48
C GLU A 116 12.73 -1.43 17.94
N ASP A 117 13.40 -0.56 18.69
CA ASP A 117 14.87 -0.37 18.66
C ASP A 117 15.46 -0.73 20.04
#